data_AF-A0A8C9BPT5-F1
#
_entry.id   AF-A0A8C9BPT5-F1
#
_cell.length_a   1.000
_cell.length_b   1.000
_cell.length_c   1.000
_cell.angle_alpha   90.00
_cell.angle_beta   90.00
_cell.angle_gamma   90.00
#
_symmetry.space_group_name_H-M   'P 1'
#
loop_
_entity.id
_entity.type
_entity.pdbx_description
1 polymer ?
#
loop_
_entity_poly.entity_id
_entity_poly.type
_entity_poly.pdbx_seq_one_letter_code
_entity_poly.pdbx_strand_id
1 'polypeptide(L)'
;MDIEKVNSMDFGEFVDVFGSVTERCPLIAPAVRSQRPFSDLEDLEQHFFAFTDALPQSGQEGVLRWHPDLAGRELQRGELSAESQREQSAAGHTSLGAAERLWLAELNAQYRARSGFPFALAARLSDRAAVPRERARRLHCPPAQELNTALGEVKKIDRRRLADLLGSHATES
;
A
#
# COMPACT_ATOMS: atom_id res chain seq x y z
N MET A 1 0.58 -8.68 -18.86
CA MET A 1 1.93 -9.28 -18.74
C MET A 1 1.74 -10.64 -18.10
N ASP A 2 2.25 -11.71 -18.72
CA ASP A 2 2.13 -13.07 -18.16
C ASP A 2 3.29 -13.42 -17.22
N ILE A 3 3.16 -14.53 -16.48
CA ILE A 3 4.15 -14.94 -15.49
C ILE A 3 5.47 -15.40 -16.13
N GLU A 4 5.42 -15.96 -17.33
CA GLU A 4 6.63 -16.36 -18.07
C GLU A 4 7.50 -15.14 -18.41
N LYS A 5 6.88 -14.04 -18.85
CA LYS A 5 7.58 -12.78 -19.06
C LYS A 5 8.23 -12.29 -17.76
N VAL A 6 7.51 -12.32 -16.64
CA VAL A 6 8.06 -11.95 -15.32
C VAL A 6 9.25 -12.83 -14.95
N ASN A 7 9.14 -14.15 -15.17
CA ASN A 7 10.21 -15.11 -14.91
C ASN A 7 11.45 -14.91 -15.79
N SER A 8 11.29 -14.30 -16.96
CA SER A 8 12.41 -14.02 -17.88
C SER A 8 13.11 -12.67 -17.67
N MET A 9 12.54 -11.75 -16.88
CA MET A 9 13.08 -10.40 -16.70
C MET A 9 14.51 -10.42 -16.14
N ASP A 10 15.37 -9.54 -16.64
CA ASP A 10 16.66 -9.27 -16.00
C ASP A 10 16.48 -8.52 -14.67
N PHE A 11 17.58 -8.17 -14.00
CA PHE A 11 17.50 -7.47 -12.71
C PHE A 11 16.92 -6.07 -12.86
N GLY A 12 17.37 -5.31 -13.86
CA GLY A 12 16.93 -3.93 -14.09
C GLY A 12 15.45 -3.88 -14.46
N GLU A 13 15.05 -4.68 -15.44
CA GLU A 13 13.66 -4.74 -15.91
C GLU A 13 12.69 -5.09 -14.77
N PHE A 14 13.04 -6.08 -13.92
CA PHE A 14 12.18 -6.46 -12.81
C PHE A 14 12.07 -5.36 -11.75
N VAL A 15 13.17 -4.70 -11.42
CA VAL A 15 13.17 -3.61 -10.42
C VAL A 15 12.43 -2.39 -10.95
N ASP A 16 12.57 -2.07 -12.22
CA ASP A 16 11.87 -0.96 -12.85
C ASP A 16 10.35 -1.19 -12.88
N VAL A 17 9.92 -2.43 -13.14
CA VAL A 17 8.49 -2.79 -13.21
C VAL A 17 7.86 -2.95 -11.81
N PHE A 18 8.55 -3.62 -10.88
CA PHE A 18 7.98 -4.03 -9.60
C PHE A 18 8.47 -3.21 -8.39
N GLY A 19 9.43 -2.31 -8.58
CA GLY A 19 10.05 -1.54 -7.50
C GLY A 19 9.13 -0.58 -6.76
N SER A 20 7.98 -0.23 -7.36
CA SER A 20 6.94 0.61 -6.74
C SER A 20 5.74 -0.18 -6.21
N VAL A 21 5.75 -1.52 -6.26
CA VAL A 21 4.67 -2.35 -5.73
C VAL A 21 4.42 -2.00 -4.27
N THR A 22 5.43 -2.13 -3.42
CA THR A 22 5.35 -1.62 -2.05
C THR A 22 5.87 -0.19 -2.01
N GLU A 23 5.03 0.74 -1.55
CA GLU A 23 5.30 2.17 -1.60
C GLU A 23 6.68 2.55 -1.06
N ARG A 24 7.51 3.16 -1.92
CA ARG A 24 8.87 3.66 -1.62
C ARG A 24 9.76 2.63 -0.91
N CYS A 25 9.55 1.33 -1.18
CA CYS A 25 10.36 0.25 -0.63
C CYS A 25 11.11 -0.50 -1.74
N PRO A 26 12.15 0.09 -2.34
CA PRO A 26 12.83 -0.45 -3.52
C PRO A 26 13.60 -1.75 -3.25
N LEU A 27 13.72 -2.19 -2.00
CA LEU A 27 14.45 -3.39 -1.61
C LEU A 27 13.63 -4.68 -1.79
N ILE A 28 12.30 -4.59 -1.81
CA ILE A 28 11.42 -5.78 -1.84
C ILE A 28 11.50 -6.46 -3.20
N ALA A 29 11.35 -5.72 -4.29
CA ALA A 29 11.37 -6.30 -5.64
C ALA A 29 12.69 -7.05 -5.97
N PRO A 30 13.90 -6.49 -5.73
CA PRO A 30 15.15 -7.23 -5.87
C PRO A 30 15.20 -8.55 -5.08
N ALA A 31 14.71 -8.53 -3.84
CA ALA A 31 14.72 -9.71 -2.97
C ALA A 31 13.74 -10.78 -3.47
N VAL A 32 12.51 -10.38 -3.83
CA VAL A 32 11.48 -11.26 -4.38
C VAL A 32 11.95 -11.89 -5.68
N ARG A 33 12.56 -11.12 -6.60
CA ARG A 33 13.10 -11.63 -7.87
C ARG A 33 14.04 -12.84 -7.69
N SER A 34 14.78 -12.89 -6.58
CA SER A 34 15.74 -13.96 -6.29
C SER A 34 15.06 -15.30 -5.95
N GLN A 35 13.74 -15.31 -5.77
CA GLN A 35 12.93 -16.50 -5.45
C GLN A 35 12.28 -17.13 -6.69
N ARG A 36 12.52 -16.58 -7.88
CA ARG A 36 12.03 -17.13 -9.15
C ARG A 36 12.50 -18.58 -9.38
N PRO A 37 11.76 -19.37 -10.20
CA PRO A 37 10.57 -18.97 -10.94
C PRO A 37 9.29 -18.94 -10.09
N PHE A 38 8.37 -18.05 -10.43
CA PHE A 38 7.02 -17.99 -9.86
C PHE A 38 6.04 -18.80 -10.70
N SER A 39 5.07 -19.49 -10.07
CA SER A 39 4.08 -20.28 -10.80
C SER A 39 2.97 -19.44 -11.44
N ASP A 40 2.51 -18.40 -10.73
CA ASP A 40 1.43 -17.50 -11.16
C ASP A 40 1.48 -16.17 -10.38
N LEU A 41 0.47 -15.32 -10.57
CA LEU A 41 0.35 -14.03 -9.87
C LEU A 41 0.18 -14.22 -8.35
N GLU A 42 -0.56 -15.23 -7.91
CA GLU A 42 -0.78 -15.47 -6.49
C GLU A 42 0.54 -15.86 -5.80
N ASP A 43 1.34 -16.71 -6.43
CA ASP A 43 2.68 -17.07 -5.94
C ASP A 43 3.61 -15.85 -5.88
N LEU A 44 3.61 -14.99 -6.90
CA LEU A 44 4.35 -13.72 -6.87
C LEU A 44 3.89 -12.82 -5.70
N GLU A 45 2.59 -12.67 -5.48
CA GLU A 45 2.02 -11.91 -4.36
C GLU A 45 2.50 -12.45 -3.01
N GLN A 46 2.47 -13.78 -2.83
CA GLN A 46 2.90 -14.40 -1.58
C GLN A 46 4.38 -14.11 -1.28
N HIS A 47 5.24 -14.05 -2.29
CA HIS A 47 6.64 -13.67 -2.09
C HIS A 47 6.80 -12.22 -1.61
N PHE A 48 6.03 -11.27 -2.14
CA PHE A 48 6.01 -9.88 -1.65
C PHE A 48 5.53 -9.81 -0.19
N PHE A 49 4.47 -10.54 0.13
CA PHE A 49 3.91 -10.56 1.48
C PHE A 49 4.84 -11.21 2.49
N ALA A 50 5.42 -12.36 2.13
CA ALA A 50 6.36 -13.09 2.97
C ALA A 50 7.61 -12.26 3.27
N PHE A 51 8.12 -11.48 2.30
CA PHE A 51 9.23 -10.58 2.56
C PHE A 51 8.86 -9.53 3.62
N THR A 52 7.69 -8.90 3.48
CA THR A 52 7.21 -7.90 4.45
C THR A 52 6.97 -8.52 5.84
N ASP A 53 6.41 -9.72 5.90
CA ASP A 53 6.15 -10.44 7.16
C ASP A 53 7.43 -10.88 7.87
N ALA A 54 8.48 -11.20 7.11
CA ALA A 54 9.77 -11.60 7.66
C ALA A 54 10.60 -10.43 8.20
N LEU A 55 10.21 -9.18 7.92
CA LEU A 55 10.89 -8.01 8.49
C LEU A 55 10.76 -7.99 10.02
N PRO A 56 11.79 -7.53 10.75
CA PRO A 56 11.61 -7.20 12.15
C PRO A 56 10.52 -6.12 12.30
N GLN A 57 9.90 -6.04 13.46
CA GLN A 57 8.81 -5.08 13.73
C GLN A 57 9.15 -3.64 13.28
N SER A 58 10.38 -3.18 13.53
CA SER A 58 10.84 -1.85 13.10
C SER A 58 10.87 -1.67 11.58
N GLY A 59 11.16 -2.74 10.82
CA GLY A 59 11.10 -2.76 9.36
C GLY A 59 9.66 -2.75 8.85
N GLN A 60 8.76 -3.51 9.47
CA GLN A 60 7.33 -3.50 9.18
C GLN A 60 6.72 -2.10 9.41
N GLU A 61 7.01 -1.48 10.56
CA GLU A 61 6.62 -0.10 10.82
C GLU A 61 7.27 0.88 9.83
N GLY A 62 8.50 0.60 9.38
CA GLY A 62 9.18 1.34 8.32
C GLY A 62 8.42 1.34 7.00
N VAL A 63 7.92 0.17 6.56
CA VAL A 63 7.05 0.05 5.37
C VAL A 63 5.82 0.95 5.51
N LEU A 64 5.16 0.92 6.68
CA LEU A 64 4.01 1.79 6.94
C LEU A 64 4.37 3.28 6.90
N ARG A 65 5.52 3.66 7.47
CA ARG A 65 5.99 5.06 7.50
C ARG A 65 6.34 5.62 6.12
N TRP A 66 6.63 4.76 5.15
CA TRP A 66 6.86 5.17 3.77
C TRP A 66 5.58 5.51 3.02
N HIS A 67 4.43 5.03 3.48
CA HIS A 67 3.15 5.32 2.84
C HIS A 67 2.70 6.76 3.13
N PRO A 68 2.25 7.50 2.09
CA PRO A 68 1.74 8.85 2.28
C PRO A 68 0.40 8.83 3.02
N ASP A 69 0.14 9.87 3.81
CA ASP A 69 -1.17 10.04 4.46
C ASP A 69 -2.30 10.17 3.42
N LEU A 70 -3.43 9.54 3.70
CA LEU A 70 -4.66 9.75 2.93
C LEU A 70 -5.11 11.22 3.05
N ALA A 71 -5.33 11.86 1.89
CA ALA A 71 -5.61 13.29 1.77
C ALA A 71 -4.57 14.21 2.45
N GLY A 72 -3.34 13.71 2.62
CA GLY A 72 -2.27 14.38 3.33
C GLY A 72 -1.57 15.49 2.55
N ARG A 73 -0.49 16.01 3.13
CA ARG A 73 0.31 17.11 2.56
C ARG A 73 0.93 16.76 1.20
N GLU A 74 1.38 15.52 1.03
CA GLU A 74 1.99 15.07 -0.23
C GLU A 74 1.00 15.11 -1.39
N LEU A 75 -0.27 14.73 -1.15
CA LEU A 75 -1.35 14.90 -2.14
C LEU A 75 -1.55 16.37 -2.50
N GLN A 76 -1.58 17.25 -1.50
CA GLN A 76 -1.81 18.69 -1.69
C GLN A 76 -0.67 19.38 -2.47
N ARG A 77 0.55 18.86 -2.33
CA ARG A 77 1.74 19.38 -3.02
C ARG A 77 2.00 18.70 -4.37
N GLY A 78 1.28 17.64 -4.71
CA GLY A 78 1.54 16.84 -5.91
C GLY A 78 2.84 16.03 -5.82
N GLU A 79 3.21 15.59 -4.62
CA GLU A 79 4.47 14.87 -4.32
C GLU A 79 4.26 13.34 -4.16
N LEU A 80 3.05 12.84 -4.44
CA LEU A 80 2.75 11.41 -4.39
C LEU A 80 3.50 10.64 -5.47
N SER A 81 3.79 9.36 -5.20
CA SER A 81 4.11 8.41 -6.27
C SER A 81 2.95 8.31 -7.27
N ALA A 82 3.25 7.87 -8.49
CA ALA A 82 2.23 7.70 -9.52
C ALA A 82 1.13 6.72 -9.08
N GLU A 83 1.51 5.66 -8.37
CA GLU A 83 0.60 4.65 -7.80
C GLU A 83 -0.30 5.28 -6.73
N SER A 84 0.29 5.94 -5.73
CA SER A 84 -0.45 6.61 -4.65
C SER A 84 -1.40 7.69 -5.21
N GLN A 85 -0.96 8.44 -6.22
CA GLN A 85 -1.81 9.43 -6.89
C GLN A 85 -3.03 8.77 -7.55
N ARG A 86 -2.85 7.67 -8.29
CA ARG A 86 -3.96 6.92 -8.90
C ARG A 86 -4.93 6.39 -7.84
N GLU A 87 -4.41 5.81 -6.77
CA GLU A 87 -5.20 5.24 -5.67
C GLU A 87 -6.02 6.29 -4.95
N GLN A 88 -5.41 7.40 -4.54
CA GLN A 88 -6.11 8.47 -3.83
C GLN A 88 -7.10 9.21 -4.73
N SER A 89 -6.81 9.33 -6.03
CA SER A 89 -7.75 9.90 -7.00
C SER A 89 -8.97 9.00 -7.18
N ALA A 90 -8.77 7.69 -7.33
CA ALA A 90 -9.85 6.72 -7.46
C ALA A 90 -10.76 6.65 -6.23
N ALA A 91 -10.21 6.90 -5.03
CA ALA A 91 -10.97 7.00 -3.79
C ALA A 91 -11.64 8.37 -3.57
N GLY A 92 -11.50 9.31 -4.51
CA GLY A 92 -12.10 10.65 -4.43
C GLY A 92 -11.37 11.62 -3.50
N HIS A 93 -10.21 11.28 -2.95
CA HIS A 93 -9.48 12.14 -2.01
C HIS A 93 -8.96 13.43 -2.66
N THR A 94 -8.77 13.44 -3.98
CA THR A 94 -8.42 14.63 -4.76
C THR A 94 -9.56 15.65 -4.87
N SER A 95 -10.81 15.23 -4.66
CA SER A 95 -12.02 16.05 -4.82
C SER A 95 -12.62 16.57 -3.51
N LEU A 96 -11.95 16.35 -2.38
CA LEU A 96 -12.46 16.72 -1.07
C LEU A 96 -12.63 18.25 -0.90
N GLY A 97 -13.61 18.66 -0.10
CA GLY A 97 -13.73 20.05 0.32
C GLY A 97 -12.66 20.46 1.34
N ALA A 98 -12.51 21.77 1.59
CA ALA A 98 -11.55 22.27 2.57
C ALA A 98 -11.83 21.76 4.00
N ALA A 99 -13.11 21.70 4.40
CA ALA A 99 -13.52 21.18 5.71
C ALA A 99 -13.17 19.69 5.87
N GLU A 100 -13.43 18.88 4.85
CA GLU A 100 -13.11 17.44 4.87
C GLU A 100 -11.60 17.19 4.92
N ARG A 101 -10.80 18.00 4.18
CA ARG A 101 -9.34 17.92 4.25
C ARG A 101 -8.81 18.26 5.65
N LEU A 102 -9.33 19.32 6.28
CA LEU A 102 -8.94 19.68 7.65
C LEU A 102 -9.30 18.58 8.63
N TRP A 103 -10.50 18.01 8.51
CA TRP A 103 -10.94 16.92 9.35
C TRP A 103 -10.09 15.65 9.17
N LEU A 104 -9.77 15.25 7.93
CA LEU A 104 -8.88 14.12 7.68
C LEU A 104 -7.45 14.39 8.18
N ALA A 105 -6.94 15.61 8.07
CA ALA A 105 -5.63 15.99 8.60
C ALA A 105 -5.56 15.82 10.12
N GLU A 106 -6.62 16.23 10.83
CA GLU A 106 -6.73 16.04 12.27
C GLU A 106 -6.78 14.55 12.64
N LEU A 107 -7.57 13.75 11.90
CA LEU A 107 -7.63 12.30 12.08
C LEU A 107 -6.28 11.61 11.77
N ASN A 108 -5.51 12.10 10.79
CA ASN A 108 -4.15 11.64 10.51
C ASN A 108 -3.22 11.91 11.69
N ALA A 109 -3.27 13.13 12.25
CA ALA A 109 -2.44 13.52 13.39
C ALA A 109 -2.74 12.66 14.63
N GLN A 110 -4.02 12.48 14.98
CA GLN A 110 -4.43 11.66 16.12
C GLN A 110 -4.01 10.20 15.99
N TYR A 111 -4.23 9.62 14.80
CA TYR A 111 -3.82 8.25 14.54
C TYR A 111 -2.31 8.09 14.67
N ARG A 112 -1.53 8.95 14.01
CA ARG A 112 -0.07 8.86 14.03
C ARG A 112 0.52 9.08 15.43
N ALA A 113 -0.07 9.97 16.23
CA ALA A 113 0.33 10.18 17.62
C ALA A 113 0.16 8.91 18.47
N ARG A 114 -0.82 8.05 18.14
CA ARG A 114 -1.07 6.80 18.84
C ARG A 114 -0.26 5.62 18.29
N SER A 115 -0.22 5.44 16.97
CA SER A 115 0.34 4.25 16.32
C SER A 115 1.82 4.39 15.98
N GLY A 116 2.33 5.62 15.82
CA GLY A 116 3.71 5.86 15.38
C GLY A 116 3.93 5.68 13.86
N PHE A 117 2.86 5.49 13.08
CA PHE A 117 2.90 5.37 11.61
C PHE A 117 1.61 5.94 10.96
N PRO A 118 1.63 6.25 9.65
CA PRO A 118 0.47 6.69 8.88
C PRO A 118 -0.68 5.68 8.89
N PHE A 119 -1.92 6.16 8.76
CA PHE A 119 -3.08 5.28 8.62
C PHE A 119 -3.13 4.72 7.19
N ALA A 120 -2.78 3.44 7.04
CA ALA A 120 -2.91 2.71 5.80
C ALA A 120 -4.33 2.14 5.63
N LEU A 121 -4.93 2.34 4.46
CA LEU A 121 -6.19 1.71 4.04
C LEU A 121 -6.14 1.56 2.52
N ALA A 122 -6.53 0.40 2.00
CA ALA A 122 -6.61 0.15 0.57
C ALA A 122 -7.73 0.99 -0.05
N ALA A 123 -7.38 2.22 -0.46
CA ALA A 123 -8.33 3.27 -0.82
C ALA A 123 -9.26 2.88 -1.98
N ARG A 124 -8.75 2.09 -2.95
CA ARG A 124 -9.52 1.58 -4.09
C ARG A 124 -10.53 0.49 -3.73
N LEU A 125 -10.38 -0.14 -2.58
CA LEU A 125 -11.28 -1.19 -2.07
C LEU A 125 -12.26 -0.65 -1.01
N SER A 126 -12.28 0.67 -0.83
CA SER A 126 -12.93 1.33 0.29
C SER A 126 -13.95 2.35 -0.20
N ASP A 127 -15.11 2.35 0.43
CA ASP A 127 -16.08 3.43 0.26
C ASP A 127 -15.60 4.71 1.01
N ARG A 128 -16.18 5.87 0.68
CA ARG A 128 -15.79 7.16 1.30
C ARG A 128 -16.03 7.19 2.82
N ALA A 129 -17.01 6.42 3.32
CA ALA A 129 -17.30 6.29 4.74
C ALA A 129 -16.37 5.30 5.46
N ALA A 130 -15.58 4.50 4.73
CA ALA A 130 -14.67 3.51 5.29
C ALA A 130 -13.51 4.17 6.03
N VAL A 131 -12.95 5.28 5.52
CA VAL A 131 -11.84 5.98 6.17
C VAL A 131 -12.18 6.38 7.61
N PRO A 132 -13.26 7.12 7.91
CA PRO A 132 -13.59 7.46 9.29
C PRO A 132 -14.05 6.26 10.11
N ARG A 133 -14.79 5.32 9.52
CA ARG A 133 -15.27 4.09 10.20
C ARG A 133 -14.10 3.23 10.68
N GLU A 134 -13.19 2.89 9.77
CA GLU A 134 -12.04 2.05 10.09
C GLU A 134 -11.07 2.77 11.02
N ARG A 135 -10.87 4.08 10.88
CA ARG A 135 -10.08 4.84 11.85
C ARG A 135 -10.67 4.78 13.25
N ALA A 136 -11.96 5.06 13.41
CA ALA A 136 -12.59 5.03 14.72
C ALA A 136 -12.43 3.64 15.38
N ARG A 137 -12.64 2.57 14.60
CA ARG A 137 -12.45 1.20 15.08
C ARG A 137 -10.99 0.91 15.46
N ARG A 138 -10.06 1.21 14.56
CA ARG A 138 -8.62 0.88 14.65
C ARG A 138 -7.86 1.72 15.63
N LEU A 139 -8.31 2.97 15.86
CA LEU A 139 -7.79 3.79 16.93
C LEU A 139 -7.82 2.96 18.20
N HIS A 140 -8.92 2.34 18.61
CA HIS A 140 -8.99 1.62 19.89
C HIS A 140 -8.25 0.27 19.96
N CYS A 141 -7.65 -0.22 18.88
CA CYS A 141 -6.93 -1.51 18.88
C CYS A 141 -5.62 -1.46 19.69
N PRO A 142 -5.19 -2.60 20.28
CA PRO A 142 -3.83 -2.75 20.82
C PRO A 142 -2.77 -2.57 19.73
N PRO A 143 -1.56 -2.05 20.06
CA PRO A 143 -0.54 -1.74 19.06
C PRO A 143 -0.16 -2.91 18.13
N ALA A 144 0.01 -4.12 18.66
CA ALA A 144 0.35 -5.30 17.87
C ALA A 144 -0.77 -5.69 16.88
N GLN A 145 -2.03 -5.57 17.31
CA GLN A 145 -3.18 -5.82 16.43
C GLN A 145 -3.26 -4.76 15.33
N GLU A 146 -2.96 -3.50 15.67
CA GLU A 146 -3.01 -2.40 14.71
C GLU A 146 -1.91 -2.50 13.66
N LEU A 147 -0.69 -2.89 14.06
CA LEU A 147 0.40 -3.17 13.12
C LEU A 147 -0.01 -4.24 12.10
N ASN A 148 -0.54 -5.38 12.58
CA ASN A 148 -1.00 -6.46 11.70
C ASN A 148 -2.13 -6.01 10.77
N THR A 149 -3.07 -5.21 11.29
CA THR A 149 -4.18 -4.67 10.49
C THR A 149 -3.65 -3.73 9.41
N ALA A 150 -2.75 -2.82 9.75
CA ALA A 150 -2.17 -1.86 8.83
C ALA A 150 -1.32 -2.54 7.74
N LEU A 151 -0.51 -3.54 8.09
CA LEU A 151 0.23 -4.36 7.11
C LEU A 151 -0.71 -5.14 6.20
N GLY A 152 -1.84 -5.64 6.72
CA GLY A 152 -2.89 -6.25 5.90
C GLY A 152 -3.45 -5.30 4.83
N GLU A 153 -3.62 -4.01 5.16
CA GLU A 153 -4.01 -2.99 4.19
C GLU A 153 -2.92 -2.71 3.14
N VAL A 154 -1.64 -2.69 3.55
CA VAL A 154 -0.52 -2.58 2.59
C VAL A 154 -0.51 -3.77 1.63
N LYS A 155 -0.69 -5.01 2.10
CA LYS A 155 -0.75 -6.19 1.22
C LYS A 155 -1.90 -6.13 0.22
N LYS A 156 -3.04 -5.54 0.59
CA LYS A 156 -4.15 -5.30 -0.34
C LYS A 156 -3.78 -4.27 -1.42
N ILE A 157 -3.04 -3.23 -1.06
CA ILE A 157 -2.51 -2.23 -1.99
C ILE A 157 -1.51 -2.89 -2.95
N ASP A 158 -0.53 -3.63 -2.42
CA ASP A 158 0.49 -4.36 -3.18
C ASP A 158 -0.15 -5.34 -4.17
N ARG A 159 -1.12 -6.15 -3.71
CA ARG A 159 -1.93 -7.04 -4.57
C ARG A 159 -2.53 -6.28 -5.75
N ARG A 160 -3.16 -5.13 -5.48
CA ARG A 160 -3.81 -4.37 -6.55
C ARG A 160 -2.81 -3.78 -7.53
N ARG A 161 -1.66 -3.31 -7.05
CA ARG A 161 -0.56 -2.83 -7.91
C ARG A 161 0.00 -3.95 -8.79
N LEU A 162 0.22 -5.14 -8.23
CA LEU A 162 0.65 -6.33 -8.98
C LEU A 162 -0.39 -6.73 -10.04
N ALA A 163 -1.67 -6.77 -9.67
CA ALA A 163 -2.77 -7.06 -10.58
C ALA A 163 -2.85 -6.06 -11.75
N ASP A 164 -2.70 -4.76 -11.48
CA ASP A 164 -2.66 -3.72 -12.51
C ASP A 164 -1.45 -3.90 -13.46
N LEU A 165 -0.27 -4.25 -12.95
CA LEU A 165 0.93 -4.50 -13.75
C LEU A 165 0.78 -5.72 -14.67
N LEU A 166 0.15 -6.80 -14.17
CA LEU A 166 -0.09 -8.00 -14.97
C LEU A 166 -1.29 -7.88 -15.91
N GLY A 167 -2.14 -6.85 -15.74
CA GLY A 167 -3.38 -6.69 -16.50
C GLY A 167 -4.48 -7.65 -16.03
N SER A 168 -4.31 -8.23 -14.83
CA SER A 168 -5.30 -9.10 -14.18
C SER A 168 -6.31 -8.22 -13.46
N HIS A 169 -7.28 -7.68 -14.19
CA HIS A 169 -8.45 -7.10 -13.55
C HIS A 169 -9.31 -8.24 -13.03
N ALA A 170 -9.09 -8.66 -11.78
CA ALA A 170 -10.08 -9.48 -11.10
C ALA A 170 -11.43 -8.76 -11.19
N THR A 171 -12.38 -9.38 -11.89
CA THR A 171 -13.78 -8.97 -11.88
C THR A 171 -14.28 -9.14 -10.46
N GLU A 172 -14.26 -8.06 -9.69
CA GLU A 172 -14.89 -7.96 -8.38
C GLU A 172 -16.39 -8.24 -8.57
N SER A 173 -16.84 -9.40 -8.10
CA SER A 173 -18.25 -9.77 -7.94
C SER A 173 -18.66 -9.59 -6.49
#